data_AF-A0A1N6UMQ3-F1
#
_entry.id   AF-A0A1N6UMQ3-F1
#
_cell.length_a   1.000
_cell.length_b   1.000
_cell.length_c   1.000
_cell.angle_alpha   90.00
_cell.angle_beta   90.00
_cell.angle_gamma   90.00
#
_symmetry.space_group_name_H-M   'P 1'
#
loop_
_entity.id
_entity.type
_entity.pdbx_description
1 polymer ?
#
loop_
_entity_poly.entity_id
_entity_poly.type
_entity_poly.pdbx_seq_one_letter_code
_entity_poly.pdbx_strand_id
1 'polypeptide(L)'
;MRWGDMAQRMRQSLGLSAISGMAIGHAENGGARVFHLCDCVLRAGVIGCRRLHSTLCVPHDRLSLMSDHALDPAALDQLFRTARTYNAFSGEIDDATLHQLYDLLKFGPTAANGSPARFLFIRSKEAKARLAPLLDDGNREKTLAAPVTVVVAHDLDFHEKLPVLFPHTDAKSWFEGPRENRQVPAFRNGSLQGAYLILAARALGLDTGPMSGFNNAGVDAEFFAGTQWKSNFLVNLGKGDPASIFPRSPRLPFDEACRIV
;
A
#
# COMPACT_ATOMS: atom_id res chain seq x y z
N MET A 1 22.38 -12.79 -6.94
CA MET A 1 22.50 -13.16 -5.51
C MET A 1 21.16 -13.77 -5.07
N ARG A 2 21.14 -14.94 -4.39
CA ARG A 2 19.87 -15.58 -3.99
C ARG A 2 19.34 -14.89 -2.73
N TRP A 3 18.01 -14.77 -2.59
CA TRP A 3 17.36 -14.02 -1.49
C TRP A 3 17.80 -14.50 -0.08
N GLY A 4 18.21 -15.77 0.06
CA GLY A 4 18.82 -16.29 1.28
C GLY A 4 20.05 -15.49 1.74
N ASP A 5 20.89 -15.05 0.80
CA ASP A 5 22.12 -14.30 1.09
C ASP A 5 21.81 -12.88 1.60
N MET A 6 20.73 -12.27 1.08
CA MET A 6 20.27 -10.94 1.50
C MET A 6 19.62 -10.98 2.88
N ALA A 7 18.79 -12.00 3.16
CA ALA A 7 18.21 -12.21 4.48
C ALA A 7 19.30 -12.53 5.53
N GLN A 8 20.35 -13.24 5.14
CA GLN A 8 21.48 -13.56 6.01
C GLN A 8 22.35 -12.32 6.30
N ARG A 9 22.57 -11.44 5.31
CA ARG A 9 23.21 -10.14 5.52
C ARG A 9 22.39 -9.20 6.41
N MET A 10 21.05 -9.19 6.25
CA MET A 10 20.14 -8.44 7.14
C MET A 10 20.24 -8.91 8.60
N ARG A 11 20.37 -10.23 8.84
CA ARG A 11 20.59 -10.76 10.20
C ARG A 11 21.94 -10.35 10.78
N GLN A 12 22.99 -10.34 9.95
CA GLN A 12 24.35 -9.98 10.38
C GLN A 12 24.49 -8.47 10.67
N SER A 13 23.87 -7.59 9.88
CA SER A 13 23.94 -6.14 10.10
C SER A 13 23.11 -5.67 11.29
N LEU A 14 22.07 -6.41 11.68
CA LEU A 14 21.19 -6.09 12.81
C LEU A 14 21.70 -6.64 14.16
N GLY A 15 22.88 -7.28 14.21
CA GLY A 15 23.43 -7.82 15.46
C GLY A 15 22.56 -8.90 16.12
N LEU A 16 21.67 -9.55 15.36
CA LEU A 16 20.78 -10.61 15.86
C LEU A 16 21.55 -11.93 15.90
N SER A 17 22.54 -12.04 16.78
CA SER A 17 23.12 -13.31 17.22
C SER A 17 22.47 -13.75 18.52
N ALA A 18 21.93 -14.98 18.50
CA ALA A 18 21.46 -15.78 19.64
C ALA A 18 20.08 -15.42 20.25
N ILE A 19 19.05 -16.15 19.83
CA ILE A 19 18.16 -16.81 20.80
C ILE A 19 18.15 -18.29 20.43
N SER A 20 19.12 -19.02 21.01
CA SER A 20 19.08 -20.46 21.14
C SER A 20 18.64 -20.75 22.58
N GLY A 21 17.49 -21.39 22.74
CA GLY A 21 17.06 -22.04 23.98
C GLY A 21 16.45 -21.12 25.04
N MET A 22 15.12 -21.14 25.16
CA MET A 22 14.50 -21.03 26.48
C MET A 22 13.23 -21.88 26.54
N ALA A 23 13.17 -22.66 27.60
CA ALA A 23 12.29 -23.79 27.82
C ALA A 23 10.81 -23.39 27.95
N ILE A 24 9.96 -24.37 27.62
CA ILE A 24 8.54 -24.41 27.94
C ILE A 24 8.40 -24.42 29.46
N GLY A 25 7.84 -23.35 30.02
CA GLY A 25 7.43 -23.26 31.42
C GLY A 25 5.93 -22.93 31.48
N HIS A 26 5.13 -23.92 31.88
CA HIS A 26 3.74 -23.70 32.30
C HIS A 26 3.72 -22.88 33.60
N ALA A 27 2.79 -21.92 33.70
CA ALA A 27 2.37 -21.35 34.98
C ALA A 27 0.85 -21.14 34.98
N GLU A 28 0.20 -21.89 35.87
CA GLU A 28 -1.20 -21.78 36.25
C GLU A 28 -1.43 -20.55 37.16
N ASN A 29 -2.66 -20.03 37.11
CA ASN A 29 -3.40 -19.26 38.12
C ASN A 29 -2.65 -18.45 39.21
N GLY A 30 -2.95 -17.15 39.28
CA GLY A 30 -2.75 -16.37 40.51
C GLY A 30 -2.95 -14.87 40.33
N GLY A 31 -4.12 -14.37 40.72
CA GLY A 31 -4.44 -12.95 40.64
C GLY A 31 -3.61 -12.07 41.59
N ALA A 32 -3.35 -10.83 41.16
CA ALA A 32 -2.93 -9.74 42.02
C ALA A 32 -3.74 -8.49 41.68
N ARG A 33 -4.58 -8.07 42.63
CA ARG A 33 -5.30 -6.80 42.60
C ARG A 33 -4.33 -5.70 43.00
N VAL A 34 -4.15 -4.69 42.15
CA VAL A 34 -3.44 -3.46 42.51
C VAL A 34 -4.44 -2.53 43.20
N PHE A 35 -4.24 -2.31 44.49
CA PHE A 35 -4.88 -1.25 45.26
C PHE A 35 -4.22 0.09 44.91
N HIS A 36 -4.98 1.04 44.38
CA HIS A 36 -4.62 2.45 44.47
C HIS A 36 -5.46 3.09 45.58
N LEU A 37 -4.78 3.57 46.62
CA LEU A 37 -5.36 4.37 47.69
C LEU A 37 -5.95 5.65 47.09
N CYS A 38 -7.27 5.80 47.25
CA CYS A 38 -7.97 7.06 47.07
C CYS A 38 -7.99 7.75 48.44
N ASP A 39 -7.14 8.75 48.62
CA ASP A 39 -7.12 9.58 49.83
C ASP A 39 -8.22 10.65 49.73
N CYS A 40 -9.46 10.26 50.04
CA CYS A 40 -10.59 11.18 50.21
C CYS A 40 -10.67 11.63 51.68
N VAL A 41 -10.06 12.77 51.99
CA VAL A 41 -10.33 13.48 53.26
C VAL A 41 -11.69 14.17 53.16
N LEU A 42 -12.72 13.51 53.71
CA LEU A 42 -14.01 14.12 54.02
C LEU A 42 -13.85 15.01 55.26
N ARG A 43 -13.96 16.33 55.09
CA ARG A 43 -14.34 17.25 56.18
C ARG A 43 -15.40 18.24 55.72
N ALA A 44 -16.36 18.43 56.60
CA ALA A 44 -17.64 19.10 56.44
C ALA A 44 -17.55 20.63 56.23
N GLY A 45 -18.59 21.21 55.61
CA GLY A 45 -18.87 22.65 55.72
C GLY A 45 -19.32 23.30 54.41
N VAL A 46 -20.47 23.96 54.45
CA VAL A 46 -21.21 24.56 53.32
C VAL A 46 -20.59 25.89 52.87
N ILE A 47 -20.84 26.25 51.59
CA ILE A 47 -21.12 27.58 50.99
C ILE A 47 -20.24 27.86 49.77
N GLY A 48 -20.91 28.18 48.66
CA GLY A 48 -20.38 28.04 47.31
C GLY A 48 -19.45 29.13 46.80
N CYS A 49 -18.93 28.89 45.60
CA CYS A 49 -18.35 29.91 44.75
C CYS A 49 -18.66 29.60 43.29
N ARG A 50 -19.15 30.62 42.58
CA ARG A 50 -19.51 30.58 41.17
C ARG A 50 -18.25 30.62 40.29
N ARG A 51 -18.36 29.93 39.15
CA ARG A 51 -17.77 30.23 37.84
C ARG A 51 -16.31 29.85 37.54
N LEU A 52 -16.24 29.17 36.39
CA LEU A 52 -15.22 29.24 35.33
C LEU A 52 -13.87 28.60 35.69
N HIS A 53 -13.67 27.37 35.22
CA HIS A 53 -12.78 27.04 34.10
C HIS A 53 -13.11 25.60 33.69
N SER A 54 -13.79 25.43 32.55
CA SER A 54 -13.95 24.12 31.92
C SER A 54 -12.61 23.74 31.28
N THR A 55 -11.66 23.34 32.12
CA THR A 55 -10.51 22.56 31.67
C THR A 55 -11.07 21.21 31.25
N LEU A 56 -11.37 21.07 29.96
CA LEU A 56 -11.57 19.78 29.32
C LEU A 56 -10.33 18.93 29.64
N CYS A 57 -10.46 18.08 30.66
CA CYS A 57 -9.69 16.85 30.74
C CYS A 57 -10.05 16.08 29.47
N VAL A 58 -9.26 16.23 28.42
CA VAL A 58 -9.27 15.29 27.32
C VAL A 58 -8.79 13.98 27.91
N PRO A 59 -9.62 12.92 27.98
CA PRO A 59 -9.15 11.63 28.48
C PRO A 59 -7.98 11.21 27.61
N HIS A 60 -6.90 10.75 28.24
CA HIS A 60 -5.72 10.20 27.58
C HIS A 60 -5.99 8.84 26.88
N ASP A 61 -7.24 8.57 26.48
CA ASP A 61 -7.67 7.33 25.82
C ASP A 61 -7.59 7.39 24.29
N ARG A 62 -6.87 8.39 23.73
CA ARG A 62 -6.67 8.51 22.27
C ARG A 62 -5.41 7.83 21.75
N LEU A 63 -4.85 6.89 22.52
CA LEU A 63 -3.61 6.18 22.19
C LEU A 63 -3.77 4.66 22.00
N SER A 64 -5.01 4.16 21.96
CA SER A 64 -5.30 2.77 21.54
C SER A 64 -6.36 2.75 20.44
N LEU A 65 -6.03 3.31 19.27
CA LEU A 65 -6.78 3.10 18.02
C LEU A 65 -6.02 2.16 17.09
N MET A 66 -5.51 1.05 17.64
CA MET A 66 -5.37 -0.16 16.83
C MET A 66 -6.73 -0.84 16.89
N SER A 67 -7.55 -0.67 15.85
CA SER A 67 -8.86 -1.31 15.81
C SER A 67 -8.67 -2.83 15.84
N ASP A 68 -8.98 -3.46 16.98
CA ASP A 68 -9.13 -4.91 17.12
C ASP A 68 -10.36 -5.46 16.36
N HIS A 69 -10.96 -4.64 15.50
CA HIS A 69 -12.17 -4.94 14.74
C HIS A 69 -11.90 -4.87 13.25
N ALA A 70 -12.39 -5.89 12.54
CA ALA A 70 -12.41 -5.88 11.08
C ALA A 70 -13.20 -4.66 10.56
N LEU A 71 -12.86 -4.23 9.35
CA LEU A 71 -13.67 -3.24 8.61
C LEU A 71 -15.11 -3.72 8.49
N ASP A 72 -16.04 -2.78 8.41
CA ASP A 72 -17.44 -3.12 8.22
C ASP A 72 -17.66 -3.89 6.91
N PRO A 73 -18.73 -4.68 6.81
CA PRO A 73 -18.96 -5.51 5.64
C PRO A 73 -19.03 -4.75 4.31
N ALA A 74 -19.53 -3.52 4.29
CA ALA A 74 -19.69 -2.74 3.08
C ALA A 74 -18.32 -2.24 2.56
N ALA A 75 -17.43 -1.82 3.45
CA ALA A 75 -16.04 -1.49 3.10
C ALA A 75 -15.31 -2.70 2.50
N LEU A 76 -15.47 -3.87 3.10
CA LEU A 76 -14.88 -5.12 2.58
C LEU A 76 -15.47 -5.53 1.23
N ASP A 77 -16.75 -5.27 0.98
CA ASP A 77 -17.39 -5.49 -0.31
C ASP A 77 -16.79 -4.56 -1.38
N GLN A 78 -16.75 -3.26 -1.09
CA GLN A 78 -16.21 -2.22 -1.97
C GLN A 78 -14.73 -2.46 -2.34
N LEU A 79 -13.92 -2.93 -1.39
CA LEU A 79 -12.50 -3.16 -1.62
C LEU A 79 -12.22 -4.50 -2.32
N PHE A 80 -12.94 -5.56 -1.94
CA PHE A 80 -12.59 -6.94 -2.30
C PHE A 80 -13.75 -7.75 -2.89
N ARG A 81 -14.81 -7.98 -2.11
CA ARG A 81 -15.76 -9.07 -2.41
C ARG A 81 -16.63 -8.76 -3.60
N THR A 82 -17.11 -7.52 -3.77
CA THR A 82 -17.93 -7.13 -4.92
C THR A 82 -17.12 -6.38 -5.97
N ALA A 83 -15.98 -5.80 -5.60
CA ALA A 83 -15.08 -5.06 -6.48
C ALA A 83 -14.71 -5.83 -7.77
N ARG A 84 -14.77 -5.15 -8.93
CA ARG A 84 -14.56 -5.72 -10.27
C ARG A 84 -13.47 -4.98 -11.06
N THR A 85 -13.08 -5.58 -12.18
CA THR A 85 -12.25 -4.97 -13.22
C THR A 85 -13.18 -4.47 -14.31
N TYR A 86 -13.20 -3.16 -14.54
CA TYR A 86 -14.06 -2.52 -15.53
C TYR A 86 -13.37 -2.43 -16.90
N ASN A 87 -14.16 -2.46 -17.99
CA ASN A 87 -13.67 -2.31 -19.36
C ASN A 87 -14.22 -1.07 -20.08
N ALA A 88 -15.10 -0.30 -19.45
CA ALA A 88 -15.53 1.01 -19.93
C ALA A 88 -15.58 1.99 -18.75
N PHE A 89 -15.17 3.23 -19.01
CA PHE A 89 -14.91 4.24 -18.00
C PHE A 89 -15.45 5.61 -18.45
N SER A 90 -15.89 6.40 -17.48
CA SER A 90 -16.40 7.76 -17.70
C SER A 90 -16.04 8.66 -16.52
N GLY A 91 -16.48 9.92 -16.58
CA GLY A 91 -16.27 10.92 -15.53
C GLY A 91 -14.97 11.69 -15.68
N GLU A 92 -14.66 12.48 -14.66
CA GLU A 92 -13.45 13.29 -14.59
C GLU A 92 -12.70 12.97 -13.31
N ILE A 93 -11.37 13.03 -13.38
CA ILE A 93 -10.49 12.89 -12.22
C ILE A 93 -9.57 14.11 -12.21
N ASP A 94 -9.74 14.93 -11.19
CA ASP A 94 -8.95 16.13 -10.98
C ASP A 94 -7.64 15.82 -10.25
N ASP A 95 -6.74 16.80 -10.20
CA ASP A 95 -5.43 16.64 -9.58
C ASP A 95 -5.56 16.41 -8.07
N ALA A 96 -6.55 17.03 -7.42
CA ALA A 96 -6.81 16.83 -6.00
C ALA A 96 -7.13 15.37 -5.67
N THR A 97 -7.95 14.69 -6.49
CA THR A 97 -8.24 13.26 -6.35
C THR A 97 -6.98 12.41 -6.55
N LEU A 98 -6.12 12.75 -7.52
CA LEU A 98 -4.85 12.02 -7.73
C LEU A 98 -3.87 12.21 -6.55
N HIS A 99 -3.84 13.39 -5.96
CA HIS A 99 -3.06 13.65 -4.73
C HIS A 99 -3.59 12.84 -3.55
N GLN A 100 -4.91 12.83 -3.32
CA GLN A 100 -5.53 12.00 -2.27
C GLN A 100 -5.26 10.51 -2.47
N LEU A 101 -5.34 10.04 -3.72
CA LEU A 101 -4.99 8.68 -4.10
C LEU A 101 -3.56 8.35 -3.69
N TYR A 102 -2.60 9.22 -4.03
CA TYR A 102 -1.21 9.03 -3.64
C TYR A 102 -1.00 9.07 -2.12
N ASP A 103 -1.67 10.00 -1.44
CA ASP A 103 -1.58 10.14 0.01
C ASP A 103 -2.05 8.92 0.78
N LEU A 104 -3.01 8.16 0.24
CA LEU A 104 -3.42 6.87 0.78
C LEU A 104 -2.44 5.75 0.38
N LEU A 105 -2.13 5.61 -0.91
CA LEU A 105 -1.36 4.46 -1.39
C LEU A 105 0.09 4.44 -0.89
N LYS A 106 0.69 5.60 -0.60
CA LYS A 106 2.11 5.69 -0.19
C LYS A 106 2.41 4.97 1.12
N PHE A 107 1.39 4.68 1.92
CA PHE A 107 1.52 3.90 3.15
C PHE A 107 1.52 2.38 2.93
N GLY A 108 1.42 1.92 1.67
CA GLY A 108 1.60 0.52 1.33
C GLY A 108 2.99 0.01 1.76
N PRO A 109 3.08 -1.07 2.56
CA PRO A 109 4.35 -1.54 3.09
C PRO A 109 5.22 -2.15 1.99
N THR A 110 6.51 -1.86 2.07
CA THR A 110 7.54 -2.45 1.21
C THR A 110 8.72 -2.91 2.05
N ALA A 111 9.50 -3.86 1.52
CA ALA A 111 10.73 -4.30 2.17
C ALA A 111 11.65 -3.09 2.40
N ALA A 112 12.13 -2.94 3.64
CA ALA A 112 12.97 -1.81 4.08
C ALA A 112 12.38 -0.43 3.75
N ASN A 113 11.05 -0.31 3.65
CA ASN A 113 10.36 0.91 3.23
C ASN A 113 10.86 1.50 1.89
N GLY A 114 11.49 0.69 1.04
CA GLY A 114 12.24 1.16 -0.13
C GLY A 114 11.40 1.86 -1.21
N SER A 115 10.08 1.66 -1.22
CA SER A 115 9.11 2.39 -2.04
C SER A 115 9.53 2.59 -3.52
N PRO A 116 9.88 1.51 -4.26
CA PRO A 116 10.40 1.63 -5.62
C PRO A 116 9.34 2.04 -6.66
N ALA A 117 8.05 1.97 -6.37
CA ALA A 117 7.02 2.29 -7.36
C ALA A 117 7.10 3.74 -7.84
N ARG A 118 6.71 3.92 -9.10
CA ARG A 118 6.59 5.21 -9.78
C ARG A 118 5.28 5.19 -10.57
N PHE A 119 4.54 6.27 -10.52
CA PHE A 119 3.20 6.35 -11.09
C PHE A 119 3.16 7.49 -12.09
N LEU A 120 2.99 7.15 -13.36
CA LEU A 120 2.75 8.14 -14.41
C LEU A 120 1.25 8.18 -14.71
N PHE A 121 0.61 9.30 -14.41
CA PHE A 121 -0.81 9.53 -14.68
C PHE A 121 -0.99 10.15 -16.06
N ILE A 122 -1.49 9.37 -17.02
CA ILE A 122 -1.77 9.79 -18.41
C ILE A 122 -3.23 10.22 -18.51
N ARG A 123 -3.47 11.52 -18.69
CA ARG A 123 -4.81 12.13 -18.84
C ARG A 123 -5.01 12.83 -20.19
N SER A 124 -3.98 13.52 -20.70
CA SER A 124 -4.12 14.34 -21.91
C SER A 124 -4.32 13.51 -23.17
N LYS A 125 -5.00 14.10 -24.17
CA LYS A 125 -5.25 13.44 -25.46
C LYS A 125 -3.94 13.14 -26.18
N GLU A 126 -2.97 14.04 -26.09
CA GLU A 126 -1.65 13.93 -26.73
C GLU A 126 -0.84 12.78 -26.12
N ALA A 127 -0.82 12.67 -24.80
CA ALA A 127 -0.12 11.56 -24.12
C ALA A 127 -0.81 10.22 -24.38
N LYS A 128 -2.15 10.19 -24.42
CA LYS A 128 -2.92 9.01 -24.82
C LYS A 128 -2.65 8.60 -26.27
N ALA A 129 -2.52 9.56 -27.19
CA ALA A 129 -2.17 9.26 -28.59
C ALA A 129 -0.77 8.63 -28.71
N ARG A 130 0.19 9.06 -27.89
CA ARG A 130 1.54 8.47 -27.79
C ARG A 130 1.51 7.07 -27.17
N LEU A 131 0.63 6.83 -26.20
CA LEU A 131 0.42 5.50 -25.60
C LEU A 131 -0.30 4.54 -26.55
N ALA A 132 -1.24 5.02 -27.36
CA ALA A 132 -2.10 4.22 -28.24
C ALA A 132 -1.36 3.13 -29.07
N PRO A 133 -0.26 3.44 -29.80
CA PRO A 133 0.46 2.42 -30.58
C PRO A 133 1.17 1.36 -29.73
N LEU A 134 1.30 1.57 -28.43
CA LEU A 134 1.98 0.69 -27.48
C LEU A 134 1.00 -0.24 -26.75
N LEU A 135 -0.30 -0.11 -26.98
CA LEU A 135 -1.33 -0.94 -26.36
C LEU A 135 -1.64 -2.14 -27.26
N ASP A 136 -1.87 -3.29 -26.63
CA ASP A 136 -2.48 -4.42 -27.33
C ASP A 136 -3.91 -4.04 -27.75
N ASP A 137 -4.37 -4.59 -28.87
CA ASP A 137 -5.64 -4.18 -29.48
C ASP A 137 -6.84 -4.35 -28.53
N GLY A 138 -6.87 -5.41 -27.73
CA GLY A 138 -7.92 -5.66 -26.73
C GLY A 138 -7.94 -4.66 -25.56
N ASN A 139 -6.89 -3.85 -25.39
CA ASN A 139 -6.80 -2.83 -24.35
C ASN A 139 -6.90 -1.39 -24.85
N ARG A 140 -6.70 -1.17 -26.15
CA ARG A 140 -6.57 0.16 -26.75
C ARG A 140 -7.77 1.06 -26.48
N GLU A 141 -8.96 0.65 -26.90
CA GLU A 141 -10.16 1.50 -26.83
C GLU A 141 -10.50 1.92 -25.39
N LYS A 142 -10.58 0.94 -24.48
CA LYS A 142 -10.90 1.20 -23.07
C LYS A 142 -9.89 2.10 -22.37
N THR A 143 -8.60 2.00 -22.72
CA THR A 143 -7.54 2.84 -22.16
C THR A 143 -7.57 4.26 -22.71
N LEU A 144 -7.87 4.44 -24.01
CA LEU A 144 -8.04 5.78 -24.58
C LEU A 144 -9.30 6.46 -24.04
N ALA A 145 -10.37 5.72 -23.78
CA ALA A 145 -11.61 6.22 -23.18
C ALA A 145 -11.47 6.56 -21.68
N ALA A 146 -10.64 5.84 -20.92
CA ALA A 146 -10.53 6.03 -19.47
C ALA A 146 -10.06 7.43 -19.08
N PRO A 147 -10.71 8.13 -18.12
CA PRO A 147 -10.32 9.48 -17.71
C PRO A 147 -8.83 9.63 -17.40
N VAL A 148 -8.27 8.67 -16.65
CA VAL A 148 -6.84 8.58 -16.36
C VAL A 148 -6.37 7.14 -16.57
N THR A 149 -5.23 6.98 -17.23
CA THR A 149 -4.48 5.71 -17.27
C THR A 149 -3.20 5.87 -16.48
N VAL A 150 -2.98 5.04 -15.47
CA VAL A 150 -1.75 5.03 -14.70
C VAL A 150 -0.80 3.99 -15.29
N VAL A 151 0.41 4.39 -15.66
CA VAL A 151 1.52 3.45 -15.83
C VAL A 151 2.13 3.22 -14.46
N VAL A 152 1.91 2.03 -13.90
CA VAL A 152 2.60 1.58 -12.69
C VAL A 152 3.97 1.08 -13.10
N ALA A 153 5.01 1.77 -12.67
CA ALA A 153 6.39 1.45 -12.92
C ALA A 153 7.16 1.21 -11.61
N HIS A 154 8.38 0.74 -11.71
CA HIS A 154 9.30 0.60 -10.59
C HIS A 154 10.70 1.12 -10.98
N ASP A 155 11.36 1.76 -10.03
CA ASP A 155 12.69 2.34 -10.20
C ASP A 155 13.78 1.32 -9.84
N LEU A 156 14.65 0.97 -10.78
CA LEU A 156 15.78 0.07 -10.49
C LEU A 156 16.86 0.73 -9.62
N ASP A 157 16.86 2.06 -9.50
CA ASP A 157 17.75 2.81 -8.64
C ASP A 157 17.06 3.25 -7.33
N PHE A 158 15.93 2.66 -6.94
CA PHE A 158 15.18 2.98 -5.72
C PHE A 158 16.04 3.07 -4.44
N HIS A 159 17.08 2.24 -4.34
CA HIS A 159 18.01 2.20 -3.21
C HIS A 159 18.68 3.55 -2.91
N GLU A 160 18.80 4.45 -3.89
CA GLU A 160 19.30 5.81 -3.71
C GLU A 160 18.45 6.65 -2.75
N LYS A 161 17.19 6.27 -2.53
CA LYS A 161 16.27 6.94 -1.60
C LYS A 161 16.25 6.31 -0.20
N LEU A 162 16.91 5.18 0.01
CA LEU A 162 16.94 4.51 1.32
C LEU A 162 17.53 5.36 2.45
N PRO A 163 18.51 6.26 2.25
CA PRO A 163 18.94 7.17 3.31
C PRO A 163 17.82 8.06 3.86
N VAL A 164 16.81 8.38 3.04
CA VAL A 164 15.63 9.16 3.43
C VAL A 164 14.52 8.26 3.97
N LEU A 165 14.25 7.15 3.28
CA LEU A 165 13.09 6.29 3.55
C LEU A 165 13.33 5.26 4.67
N PHE A 166 14.58 4.94 4.96
CA PHE A 166 14.97 3.96 5.98
C PHE A 166 16.24 4.42 6.73
N PRO A 167 16.17 5.55 7.46
CA PRO A 167 17.34 6.24 8.00
C PRO A 167 17.99 5.53 9.20
N HIS A 168 17.41 4.44 9.69
CA HIS A 168 17.90 3.74 10.88
C HIS A 168 19.19 2.96 10.66
N THR A 169 19.55 2.67 9.40
CA THR A 169 20.78 1.97 9.01
C THR A 169 21.12 2.29 7.55
N ASP A 170 22.35 2.00 7.12
CA ASP A 170 22.73 2.10 5.71
C ASP A 170 22.15 0.93 4.89
N ALA A 171 20.86 1.00 4.61
CA ALA A 171 20.18 0.04 3.75
C ALA A 171 20.52 0.22 2.26
N LYS A 172 21.11 1.37 1.86
CA LYS A 172 21.56 1.58 0.48
C LYS A 172 22.66 0.58 0.12
N SER A 173 23.60 0.34 1.04
CA SER A 173 24.70 -0.62 0.85
C SER A 173 24.23 -2.04 0.49
N TRP A 174 23.01 -2.43 0.87
CA TRP A 174 22.46 -3.77 0.59
C TRP A 174 22.23 -4.03 -0.91
N PHE A 175 22.16 -2.97 -1.71
CA PHE A 175 21.87 -3.02 -3.14
C PHE A 175 23.07 -2.57 -4.00
N GLU A 176 24.24 -2.41 -3.38
CA GLU A 176 25.50 -2.19 -4.09
C GLU A 176 25.84 -3.36 -5.02
N GLY A 177 26.55 -3.05 -6.10
CA GLY A 177 26.91 -4.02 -7.14
C GLY A 177 25.95 -4.03 -8.35
N PRO A 178 25.91 -5.14 -9.10
CA PRO A 178 25.22 -5.21 -10.39
C PRO A 178 23.73 -4.89 -10.29
N ARG A 179 23.21 -4.13 -11.25
CA ARG A 179 21.81 -3.65 -11.27
C ARG A 179 20.81 -4.79 -11.34
N GLU A 180 21.20 -5.93 -11.90
CA GLU A 180 20.41 -7.15 -12.01
C GLU A 180 19.94 -7.64 -10.63
N ASN A 181 20.74 -7.41 -9.58
CA ASN A 181 20.36 -7.76 -8.21
C ASN A 181 19.20 -6.91 -7.67
N ARG A 182 18.90 -5.77 -8.32
CA ARG A 182 17.84 -4.83 -7.91
C ARG A 182 16.51 -5.09 -8.63
N GLN A 183 16.50 -5.87 -9.71
CA GLN A 183 15.30 -6.13 -10.51
C GLN A 183 14.17 -6.77 -9.69
N VAL A 184 14.46 -7.88 -9.01
CA VAL A 184 13.48 -8.60 -8.19
C VAL A 184 12.93 -7.75 -7.04
N PRO A 185 13.75 -7.09 -6.19
CA PRO A 185 13.22 -6.26 -5.11
C PRO A 185 12.44 -5.05 -5.64
N ALA A 186 12.90 -4.40 -6.71
CA ALA A 186 12.17 -3.28 -7.31
C ALA A 186 10.83 -3.72 -7.89
N PHE A 187 10.81 -4.78 -8.69
CA PHE A 187 9.60 -5.33 -9.30
C PHE A 187 8.59 -5.80 -8.25
N ARG A 188 9.01 -6.61 -7.28
CA ARG A 188 8.09 -7.15 -6.25
C ARG A 188 7.45 -6.03 -5.44
N ASN A 189 8.25 -5.12 -4.88
CA ASN A 189 7.73 -4.05 -4.05
C ASN A 189 6.94 -3.03 -4.88
N GLY A 190 7.32 -2.80 -6.14
CA GLY A 190 6.55 -1.99 -7.09
C GLY A 190 5.17 -2.59 -7.38
N SER A 191 5.09 -3.91 -7.58
CA SER A 191 3.83 -4.63 -7.73
C SER A 191 2.94 -4.53 -6.49
N LEU A 192 3.52 -4.63 -5.28
CA LEU A 192 2.78 -4.44 -4.02
C LEU A 192 2.18 -3.03 -3.97
N GLN A 193 2.98 -1.98 -4.21
CA GLN A 193 2.48 -0.61 -4.22
C GLN A 193 1.43 -0.37 -5.33
N GLY A 194 1.57 -1.04 -6.48
CA GLY A 194 0.54 -1.06 -7.52
C GLY A 194 -0.78 -1.68 -7.06
N ALA A 195 -0.75 -2.75 -6.26
CA ALA A 195 -1.95 -3.31 -5.64
C ALA A 195 -2.58 -2.35 -4.62
N TYR A 196 -1.74 -1.62 -3.86
CA TYR A 196 -2.22 -0.55 -2.97
C TYR A 196 -2.85 0.62 -3.73
N LEU A 197 -2.35 0.98 -4.92
CA LEU A 197 -3.01 1.97 -5.78
C LEU A 197 -4.44 1.52 -6.14
N ILE A 198 -4.64 0.24 -6.48
CA ILE A 198 -5.96 -0.30 -6.81
C ILE A 198 -6.91 -0.21 -5.60
N LEU A 199 -6.43 -0.58 -4.40
CA LEU A 199 -7.24 -0.51 -3.18
C LEU A 199 -7.54 0.92 -2.77
N ALA A 200 -6.56 1.83 -2.85
CA ALA A 200 -6.74 3.24 -2.54
C ALA A 200 -7.72 3.92 -3.51
N ALA A 201 -7.65 3.60 -4.80
CA ALA A 201 -8.60 4.09 -5.79
C ALA A 201 -10.03 3.67 -5.42
N ARG A 202 -10.24 2.39 -5.09
CA ARG A 202 -11.55 1.88 -4.65
C ARG A 202 -12.02 2.53 -3.35
N ALA A 203 -11.12 2.75 -2.40
CA ALA A 203 -11.44 3.43 -1.14
C ALA A 203 -11.94 4.88 -1.37
N LEU A 204 -11.45 5.54 -2.42
CA LEU A 204 -11.90 6.87 -2.86
C LEU A 204 -13.12 6.84 -3.80
N GLY A 205 -13.71 5.67 -4.03
CA GLY A 205 -14.88 5.51 -4.90
C GLY A 205 -14.57 5.52 -6.40
N LEU A 206 -13.30 5.33 -6.78
CA LEU A 206 -12.89 5.13 -8.18
C LEU A 206 -12.94 3.65 -8.55
N ASP A 207 -13.35 3.37 -9.78
CA ASP A 207 -13.25 2.06 -10.40
C ASP A 207 -11.91 1.89 -11.12
N THR A 208 -11.47 0.63 -11.21
CA THR A 208 -10.13 0.28 -11.70
C THR A 208 -10.17 -0.75 -12.83
N GLY A 209 -9.33 -0.57 -13.84
CA GLY A 209 -9.08 -1.52 -14.91
C GLY A 209 -7.60 -1.89 -15.02
N PRO A 210 -7.05 -2.74 -14.14
CA PRO A 210 -5.66 -3.19 -14.24
C PRO A 210 -5.45 -4.12 -15.45
N MET A 211 -4.32 -3.96 -16.15
CA MET A 211 -3.99 -4.74 -17.35
C MET A 211 -2.48 -4.83 -17.62
N SER A 212 -2.06 -5.92 -18.26
CA SER A 212 -0.65 -6.16 -18.67
C SER A 212 -0.43 -6.19 -20.18
N GLY A 213 -1.51 -6.13 -20.99
CA GLY A 213 -1.39 -6.22 -22.46
C GLY A 213 -0.99 -4.88 -23.09
N PHE A 214 0.31 -4.62 -23.12
CA PHE A 214 0.96 -3.48 -23.77
C PHE A 214 2.45 -3.76 -23.97
N ASN A 215 3.12 -2.98 -24.81
CA ASN A 215 4.55 -3.05 -25.04
C ASN A 215 5.33 -2.29 -23.95
N ASN A 216 5.79 -2.99 -22.91
CA ASN A 216 6.60 -2.41 -21.83
C ASN A 216 7.85 -1.67 -22.35
N ALA A 217 8.61 -2.27 -23.26
CA ALA A 217 9.84 -1.65 -23.78
C ALA A 217 9.55 -0.36 -24.54
N GLY A 218 8.45 -0.34 -25.30
CA GLY A 218 7.96 0.86 -25.98
C GLY A 218 7.52 1.95 -25.01
N VAL A 219 6.77 1.59 -23.96
CA VAL A 219 6.34 2.56 -22.92
C VAL A 219 7.54 3.11 -22.16
N ASP A 220 8.50 2.26 -21.82
CA ASP A 220 9.74 2.69 -21.15
C ASP A 220 10.54 3.66 -22.01
N ALA A 221 10.68 3.39 -23.30
CA ALA A 221 11.37 4.28 -24.24
C ALA A 221 10.62 5.60 -24.43
N GLU A 222 9.29 5.56 -24.50
CA GLU A 222 8.45 6.72 -24.79
C GLU A 222 8.30 7.68 -23.60
N PHE A 223 8.14 7.13 -22.39
CA PHE A 223 7.77 7.89 -21.21
C PHE A 223 8.85 7.95 -20.14
N PHE A 224 9.83 7.04 -20.16
CA PHE A 224 10.85 6.91 -19.11
C PHE A 224 12.29 6.99 -19.63
N ALA A 225 12.49 7.48 -20.86
CA ALA A 225 13.82 7.73 -21.41
C ALA A 225 14.68 8.57 -20.46
N GLY A 226 15.93 8.15 -20.27
CA GLY A 226 16.88 8.81 -19.35
C GLY A 226 16.70 8.45 -17.88
N THR A 227 15.71 7.65 -17.51
CA THR A 227 15.52 7.13 -16.15
C THR A 227 15.87 5.64 -16.07
N GLN A 228 15.83 5.09 -14.85
CA GLN A 228 15.88 3.63 -14.63
C GLN A 228 14.51 3.05 -14.26
N TRP A 229 13.43 3.74 -14.63
CA TRP A 229 12.08 3.26 -14.37
C TRP A 229 11.68 2.22 -15.41
N LYS A 230 11.00 1.18 -14.94
CA LYS A 230 10.49 0.08 -15.75
C LYS A 230 9.00 -0.08 -15.52
N SER A 231 8.22 0.06 -16.60
CA SER A 231 6.79 -0.20 -16.58
C SER A 231 6.51 -1.64 -16.16
N ASN A 232 5.46 -1.82 -15.36
CA ASN A 232 5.02 -3.11 -14.84
C ASN A 232 3.65 -3.46 -15.42
N PHE A 233 2.64 -2.65 -15.09
CA PHE A 233 1.28 -2.80 -15.60
C PHE A 233 0.57 -1.45 -15.69
N LEU A 234 -0.57 -1.41 -16.39
CA LEU A 234 -1.40 -0.23 -16.50
C LEU A 234 -2.64 -0.35 -15.61
N VAL A 235 -3.17 0.78 -15.15
CA VAL A 235 -4.46 0.86 -14.45
C VAL A 235 -5.30 1.99 -15.02
N ASN A 236 -6.41 1.65 -15.68
CA ASN A 236 -7.42 2.65 -16.03
C ASN A 236 -8.21 3.04 -14.77
N LEU A 237 -8.44 4.34 -14.59
CA LEU A 237 -9.19 4.92 -13.46
C LEU A 237 -10.36 5.77 -14.00
N GLY A 238 -11.50 5.68 -13.33
CA GLY A 238 -12.69 6.48 -13.64
C GLY A 238 -13.93 5.96 -12.91
N LYS A 239 -15.10 6.38 -13.37
CA LYS A 239 -16.37 5.72 -13.03
C LYS A 239 -16.61 4.60 -14.03
N GLY A 240 -16.65 3.37 -13.55
CA GLY A 240 -16.79 2.18 -14.37
C GLY A 240 -18.24 1.96 -14.77
N ASP A 241 -18.47 1.52 -16.02
CA ASP A 241 -19.80 1.08 -16.46
C ASP A 241 -20.03 -0.39 -16.05
N PRO A 242 -21.03 -0.69 -15.19
CA PRO A 242 -21.36 -2.06 -14.82
C PRO A 242 -21.73 -2.96 -16.00
N ALA A 243 -22.17 -2.43 -17.15
CA ALA A 243 -22.43 -3.23 -18.35
C ALA A 243 -21.14 -3.75 -19.02
N SER A 244 -19.98 -3.17 -18.69
CA SER A 244 -18.68 -3.53 -19.27
C SER A 244 -17.99 -4.72 -18.58
N ILE A 245 -18.57 -5.22 -17.48
CA ILE A 245 -17.98 -6.32 -16.71
C ILE A 245 -18.56 -7.66 -17.19
N PHE A 246 -17.68 -8.65 -17.34
CA PHE A 246 -18.10 -10.02 -17.58
C PHE A 246 -18.66 -10.68 -16.30
N PRO A 247 -19.38 -11.81 -16.40
CA PRO A 247 -19.64 -12.66 -15.24
C PRO A 247 -18.35 -12.96 -14.46
N ARG A 248 -18.44 -13.15 -13.15
CA ARG A 248 -17.25 -13.32 -12.32
C ARG A 248 -16.55 -14.64 -12.67
N SER A 249 -15.28 -14.54 -13.04
CA SER A 249 -14.41 -15.72 -13.21
C SER A 249 -14.17 -16.42 -11.86
N PRO A 250 -13.87 -17.73 -11.87
CA PRO A 250 -13.62 -18.48 -10.65
C PRO A 250 -12.38 -17.97 -9.89
N ARG A 251 -12.35 -18.30 -8.59
CA ARG A 251 -11.17 -18.19 -7.73
C ARG A 251 -10.83 -19.59 -7.23
N LEU A 252 -9.53 -19.87 -7.08
CA LEU A 252 -9.09 -21.14 -6.52
C LEU A 252 -9.70 -21.32 -5.12
N PRO A 253 -10.20 -22.52 -4.77
CA PRO A 253 -10.62 -22.83 -3.41
C PRO A 253 -9.41 -22.80 -2.47
N PHE A 254 -9.67 -22.63 -1.17
CA PHE A 254 -8.62 -22.49 -0.16
C PHE A 254 -7.62 -23.66 -0.19
N ASP A 255 -8.11 -24.90 -0.23
CA ASP A 255 -7.26 -26.09 -0.15
C ASP A 255 -6.36 -26.31 -1.38
N GLU A 256 -6.65 -25.64 -2.50
CA GLU A 256 -5.78 -25.66 -3.69
C GLU A 256 -4.70 -24.57 -3.62
N ALA A 257 -5.04 -23.39 -3.08
CA ALA A 257 -4.13 -22.23 -3.04
C ALA A 257 -3.29 -22.14 -1.76
N CYS A 258 -3.74 -22.74 -0.66
CA CYS A 258 -3.24 -22.51 0.69
C CYS A 258 -2.93 -23.81 1.45
N ARG A 259 -1.95 -23.75 2.35
CA ARG A 259 -1.66 -24.81 3.34
C ARG A 259 -1.36 -24.18 4.70
N ILE A 260 -1.90 -24.78 5.76
CA ILE A 260 -1.57 -24.43 7.16
C ILE A 260 -0.57 -25.48 7.66
N VAL A 261 0.54 -25.03 8.25
CA VAL A 261 1.59 -25.85 8.88
C VAL A 261 1.87 -25.37 10.29
#